data_AF-A0A7T3U4V8-F1
#
_entry.id   AF-A0A7T3U4V8-F1
#
_cell.length_a   1.000
_cell.length_b   1.000
_cell.length_c   1.000
_cell.angle_alpha   90.00
_cell.angle_beta   90.00
_cell.angle_gamma   90.00
#
_symmetry.space_group_name_H-M   'P 1'
#
loop_
_entity.id
_entity.type
_entity.pdbx_description
1 polymer ?
#
loop_
_entity_poly.entity_id
_entity_poly.type
_entity_poly.pdbx_seq_one_letter_code
_entity_poly.pdbx_strand_id
1 'polypeptide(L)'
;MDTDSIVVNKEIPKKFIRNDLGMFKKVCDILEGIFVAPKLYYLKTKNESTITEIRKAKGIGDDLSRNDYINLLKNKEIIINKERWFLSKSEGTIQSKNIKIKNNSIKK
;
A
#
# COMPACT_ATOMS: atom_id res chain seq x y z
N MET A 1 6.68 7.78 1.64
CA MET A 1 7.02 7.89 3.08
C MET A 1 5.74 7.67 3.86
N ASP A 2 5.78 6.81 4.87
CA ASP A 2 4.67 6.64 5.83
C ASP A 2 5.25 6.75 7.24
N THR A 3 5.09 7.94 7.83
CA THR A 3 5.50 8.31 9.20
C THR A 3 6.99 8.13 9.49
N ASP A 4 7.41 6.91 9.78
CA ASP A 4 8.75 6.49 10.24
C ASP A 4 9.48 5.62 9.20
N SER A 5 8.89 5.44 8.02
CA SER A 5 9.44 4.60 6.95
C SER A 5 9.68 5.36 5.65
N ILE A 6 10.82 5.07 5.01
CA ILE A 6 11.19 5.56 3.69
C ILE A 6 11.51 4.39 2.76
N VAL A 7 11.15 4.57 1.49
CA VAL A 7 11.56 3.69 0.39
C VAL A 7 12.40 4.53 -0.55
N VAL A 8 13.58 4.02 -0.88
CA VAL A 8 14.56 4.74 -1.69
C VAL A 8 15.06 3.85 -2.82
N ASN A 9 15.40 4.48 -3.95
CA ASN A 9 15.97 3.81 -5.12
C ASN A 9 17.51 3.75 -5.10
N LYS A 10 18.13 4.24 -4.02
CA LYS A 10 19.58 4.30 -3.84
C LYS A 10 19.92 3.81 -2.43
N GLU A 11 21.12 3.25 -2.28
CA GLU A 11 21.60 2.86 -0.96
C GLU A 11 21.70 4.08 -0.02
N ILE A 12 21.24 3.90 1.22
CA ILE A 12 21.39 4.90 2.26
C ILE A 12 22.82 4.78 2.81
N PRO A 13 23.55 5.89 3.02
CA PRO A 13 24.87 5.85 3.63
C PRO A 13 24.88 5.06 4.94
N LYS A 14 25.83 4.12 5.09
CA LYS A 14 25.92 3.21 6.25
C LYS A 14 25.92 3.92 7.60
N LYS A 15 26.36 5.19 7.67
CA LYS A 15 26.33 6.00 8.89
C LYS A 15 24.93 6.20 9.46
N PHE A 16 23.88 6.12 8.64
CA PHE A 16 22.48 6.27 9.05
C PHE A 16 21.77 4.95 9.31
N ILE A 17 22.38 3.81 8.92
CA ILE A 17 21.80 2.47 9.11
C ILE A 17 22.48 1.80 10.31
N ARG A 18 21.81 1.78 11.46
CA ARG A 18 22.28 1.14 12.70
C ARG A 18 21.10 0.59 13.51
N ASN A 19 21.38 -0.29 14.47
CA ASN A 19 20.39 -0.82 15.41
C ASN A 19 20.21 0.07 16.66
N ASP A 20 20.91 1.20 16.73
CA ASP A 20 20.80 2.15 17.84
C ASP A 20 19.47 2.93 17.78
N LEU A 21 19.00 3.38 18.94
CA LEU A 21 17.77 4.17 19.03
C LEU A 21 17.87 5.46 18.19
N GLY A 22 16.84 5.73 17.39
CA GLY A 22 16.77 6.92 16.53
C GLY A 22 17.46 6.80 15.17
N MET A 23 18.08 5.65 14.87
CA MET A 23 18.69 5.37 13.56
C MET A 23 17.75 4.58 12.66
N PHE A 24 18.01 4.57 11.36
CA PHE A 24 17.26 3.74 10.43
C PHE A 24 17.71 2.28 10.51
N LYS A 25 16.75 1.36 10.52
CA LYS A 25 17.00 -0.05 10.32
C LYS A 25 16.72 -0.41 8.86
N LYS A 26 17.67 -1.09 8.19
CA LYS A 26 17.40 -1.69 6.87
C LYS A 26 16.45 -2.88 7.07
N VAL A 27 15.24 -2.78 6.54
CA VAL A 27 14.18 -3.80 6.74
C VAL A 27 14.24 -4.90 5.68
N CYS A 28 14.37 -4.52 4.41
CA CYS A 28 14.40 -5.46 3.28
C CYS A 28 14.99 -4.80 2.04
N ASP A 29 15.35 -5.62 1.05
CA ASP A 29 15.63 -5.18 -0.30
C ASP A 29 14.34 -5.25 -1.15
N ILE A 30 14.07 -4.19 -1.91
CA ILE A 30 12.86 -4.07 -2.73
C ILE A 30 13.25 -4.35 -4.18
N LEU A 31 12.68 -5.40 -4.75
CA LEU A 31 12.86 -5.77 -6.16
C LEU A 31 11.93 -4.96 -7.07
N GLU A 32 10.71 -4.67 -6.58
CA GLU A 32 9.72 -3.88 -7.29
C GLU A 32 8.84 -3.13 -6.29
N GLY A 33 8.49 -1.88 -6.62
CA GLY A 33 7.52 -1.09 -5.87
C GLY A 33 6.55 -0.37 -6.79
N ILE A 34 5.25 -0.53 -6.55
CA ILE A 34 4.17 0.17 -7.24
C ILE A 34 3.48 1.07 -6.22
N PHE A 35 3.67 2.39 -6.35
CA PHE A 35 3.13 3.38 -5.43
C PHE A 35 2.03 4.18 -6.10
N VAL A 36 0.77 3.87 -5.78
CA VAL A 36 -0.40 4.51 -6.39
C VAL A 36 -0.77 5.79 -5.65
N ALA A 37 -0.85 5.72 -4.32
CA ALA A 37 -1.25 6.82 -3.44
C ALA A 37 -0.74 6.55 -1.99
N PRO A 38 -0.83 7.53 -1.07
CA PRO A 38 -0.51 7.28 0.34
C PRO A 38 -1.29 6.09 0.90
N LYS A 39 -0.59 5.12 1.50
CA LYS A 39 -1.16 3.87 2.06
C LYS A 39 -1.86 2.96 1.02
N LEU A 40 -1.52 3.14 -0.26
CA LEU A 40 -1.94 2.30 -1.38
C LEU A 40 -0.72 1.95 -2.26
N TYR A 41 -0.06 0.84 -1.97
CA TYR A 41 1.14 0.40 -2.67
C TYR A 41 1.34 -1.12 -2.62
N TYR A 42 2.11 -1.64 -3.59
CA TYR A 42 2.58 -3.02 -3.65
C TYR A 42 4.11 -3.03 -3.63
N LEU A 43 4.72 -3.92 -2.86
CA LEU A 43 6.15 -4.18 -2.86
C LEU A 43 6.43 -5.66 -3.10
N LYS A 44 7.35 -5.97 -4.00
CA LYS A 44 8.00 -7.27 -4.07
C LYS A 44 9.36 -7.15 -3.40
N THR A 45 9.53 -7.83 -2.28
CA THR A 45 10.72 -7.73 -1.44
C THR A 45 11.50 -9.03 -1.48
N LYS A 46 12.81 -8.93 -1.25
CA LYS A 46 13.71 -10.06 -1.03
C LYS A 46 14.38 -9.87 0.32
N ASN A 47 14.24 -10.88 1.18
CA ASN A 47 15.05 -11.00 2.39
C ASN A 47 15.80 -12.33 2.31
N GLU A 48 17.12 -12.26 2.24
CA GLU A 48 17.98 -13.44 2.03
C GLU A 48 17.52 -14.27 0.82
N SER A 49 16.88 -15.41 1.06
CA SER A 49 16.38 -16.35 0.05
C SER A 49 14.85 -16.34 -0.11
N THR A 50 14.13 -15.54 0.67
CA THR A 50 12.66 -15.48 0.65
C THR A 50 12.19 -14.26 -0.12
N ILE A 51 11.33 -14.48 -1.10
CA ILE A 51 10.61 -13.43 -1.81
C ILE A 51 9.24 -13.27 -1.15
N THR A 52 8.92 -12.06 -0.73
CA THR A 52 7.64 -11.73 -0.07
C THR A 52 6.97 -10.59 -0.80
N GLU A 53 5.67 -10.73 -1.06
CA GLU A 53 4.83 -9.66 -1.56
C GLU A 53 4.15 -8.93 -0.40
N ILE A 54 4.32 -7.61 -0.35
CA ILE A 54 3.65 -6.75 0.63
C ILE A 54 2.59 -5.95 -0.12
N ARG A 55 1.33 -6.13 0.26
CA ARG A 55 0.19 -5.41 -0.29
C ARG A 55 -0.32 -4.44 0.76
N LYS A 56 -0.34 -3.16 0.44
CA LYS A 56 -0.91 -2.14 1.31
C LYS A 56 -2.07 -1.48 0.59
N ALA A 57 -3.27 -1.73 1.08
CA ALA A 57 -4.47 -1.05 0.61
C ALA A 57 -5.37 -0.70 1.80
N LYS A 58 -5.21 0.52 2.33
CA LYS A 58 -5.97 0.97 3.50
C LYS A 58 -7.47 0.83 3.26
N GLY A 59 -8.11 0.01 4.09
CA GLY A 59 -9.55 -0.22 4.06
C GLY A 59 -10.02 -1.33 3.11
N ILE A 60 -9.12 -1.92 2.34
CA ILE A 60 -9.43 -3.08 1.48
C ILE A 60 -8.77 -4.32 2.07
N GLY A 61 -7.50 -4.23 2.47
CA GLY A 61 -6.71 -5.36 2.92
C GLY A 61 -5.86 -5.95 1.78
N ASP A 62 -5.68 -7.27 1.77
CA ASP A 62 -4.73 -7.97 0.88
C ASP A 62 -5.37 -8.52 -0.41
N ASP A 63 -6.63 -8.16 -0.66
CA ASP A 63 -7.46 -8.67 -1.76
C ASP A 63 -7.04 -8.16 -3.14
N LEU A 64 -6.10 -7.21 -3.20
CA LEU A 64 -5.60 -6.66 -4.46
C LEU A 64 -4.46 -7.49 -5.03
N SER A 65 -4.58 -7.89 -6.29
CA SER A 65 -3.48 -8.47 -7.04
C SER A 65 -2.47 -7.40 -7.47
N ARG A 66 -1.24 -7.81 -7.80
CA ARG A 66 -0.24 -6.91 -8.41
C ARG A 66 -0.79 -6.15 -9.63
N ASN A 67 -1.59 -6.82 -10.46
CA ASN A 67 -2.14 -6.21 -11.67
C ASN A 67 -3.14 -5.10 -11.35
N ASP A 68 -3.87 -5.21 -10.24
CA ASP A 68 -4.80 -4.17 -9.78
C ASP A 68 -4.03 -2.89 -9.41
N TYR A 69 -2.89 -3.00 -8.73
CA TYR A 69 -2.04 -1.83 -8.47
C TYR A 69 -1.52 -1.18 -9.76
N ILE A 70 -1.17 -1.98 -10.78
CA ILE A 70 -0.77 -1.45 -12.10
C ILE A 70 -1.94 -0.73 -12.78
N ASN A 71 -3.14 -1.32 -12.72
CA ASN A 71 -4.35 -0.71 -13.28
C ASN A 71 -4.69 0.60 -12.58
N LEU A 72 -4.64 0.63 -11.24
CA LEU A 72 -4.85 1.84 -10.45
C LEU A 72 -3.80 2.93 -10.74
N LEU A 73 -2.52 2.55 -10.93
CA LEU A 73 -1.47 3.48 -11.33
C LEU A 73 -1.76 4.09 -12.71
N LYS A 74 -2.37 3.31 -13.60
CA LYS A 74 -2.85 3.75 -14.93
C LYS A 74 -4.20 4.46 -14.88
N ASN A 75 -4.70 4.83 -13.70
CA ASN A 75 -6.01 5.46 -13.47
C ASN A 75 -7.21 4.63 -13.98
N LYS A 76 -7.06 3.31 -14.08
CA LYS A 76 -8.19 2.41 -14.35
C LYS A 76 -8.95 2.13 -13.06
N GLU A 77 -10.26 1.96 -13.20
CA GLU A 77 -11.14 1.57 -12.11
C GLU A 77 -11.01 0.07 -11.82
N ILE A 78 -11.14 -0.29 -10.55
CA ILE A 78 -11.26 -1.67 -10.11
C ILE A 78 -12.50 -1.80 -9.22
N ILE A 79 -13.22 -2.91 -9.39
CA ILE A 79 -14.41 -3.23 -8.61
C ILE A 79 -14.03 -4.36 -7.67
N ILE A 80 -14.20 -4.14 -6.35
CA ILE A 80 -13.94 -5.16 -5.34
C ILE A 80 -15.26 -5.54 -4.69
N ASN A 81 -15.58 -6.82 -4.81
CA ASN A 81 -16.73 -7.42 -4.14
C ASN A 81 -16.32 -7.78 -2.72
N LYS A 82 -16.28 -6.78 -1.84
CA LYS A 82 -16.04 -6.95 -0.41
C LYS A 82 -17.15 -6.28 0.36
N GLU A 83 -17.75 -7.05 1.25
CA GLU A 83 -18.80 -6.56 2.12
C GLU A 83 -18.21 -5.61 3.17
N ARG A 84 -18.71 -4.38 3.19
CA ARG A 84 -18.40 -3.41 4.25
C ARG A 84 -19.66 -2.93 4.92
N TRP A 85 -19.57 -2.79 6.23
CA TRP A 85 -20.61 -2.26 7.08
C TRP A 85 -20.51 -0.74 7.11
N PHE A 86 -21.62 -0.08 6.78
CA PHE A 86 -21.76 1.37 6.80
C PHE A 86 -22.88 1.74 7.77
N LEU A 87 -22.57 2.62 8.72
CA LEU A 87 -23.57 3.17 9.62
C LEU A 87 -24.36 4.26 8.87
N SER A 88 -25.66 4.02 8.69
CA SER A 88 -26.61 5.04 8.22
C SER A 88 -27.07 5.85 9.42
N LYS A 89 -26.43 7.01 9.65
CA LYS A 89 -26.77 7.88 10.80
C LYS A 89 -28.23 8.37 10.76
N SER A 90 -28.79 8.56 9.57
CA SER A 90 -30.16 9.03 9.37
C SER A 90 -31.21 7.97 9.72
N GLU A 91 -30.89 6.69 9.59
CA GLU A 91 -31.84 5.59 9.79
C GLU A 91 -31.55 4.78 11.06
N GLY A 92 -30.39 5.00 11.71
CA GLY A 92 -29.95 4.19 12.85
C GLY A 92 -29.61 2.75 12.47
N THR A 93 -29.42 2.46 11.17
CA THR A 93 -29.19 1.10 10.65
C THR A 93 -27.74 0.88 10.23
N ILE A 94 -27.29 -0.37 10.23
CA ILE A 94 -26.02 -0.78 9.63
C ILE A 94 -26.33 -1.50 8.33
N GLN A 95 -25.80 -0.99 7.22
CA GLN A 95 -26.00 -1.55 5.87
C GLN A 95 -24.71 -2.18 5.36
N SER A 96 -24.80 -3.30 4.66
CA SER A 96 -23.66 -3.89 3.97
C SER A 96 -23.65 -3.52 2.48
N LYS A 97 -22.52 -3.01 1.97
CA LYS A 97 -22.37 -2.59 0.56
C LYS A 97 -21.00 -2.97 -0.01
N ASN A 98 -20.95 -3.19 -1.33
CA ASN A 98 -19.72 -3.41 -2.09
C ASN A 98 -18.95 -2.09 -2.31
N ILE A 99 -17.64 -2.20 -2.56
CA ILE A 99 -16.73 -1.04 -2.69
C ILE A 99 -16.21 -0.94 -4.13
N LYS A 100 -16.33 0.24 -4.73
CA LYS A 100 -15.66 0.59 -5.99
C LYS A 100 -14.47 1.50 -5.71
N ILE A 101 -13.33 1.25 -6.34
CA ILE A 101 -12.12 2.05 -6.14
C ILE A 101 -11.67 2.65 -7.46
N LYS A 102 -11.38 3.94 -7.39
CA LYS A 102 -10.85 4.72 -8.49
C LYS A 102 -9.71 5.59 -7.96
N ASN A 103 -8.59 5.59 -8.67
CA ASN A 103 -7.54 6.55 -8.42
C ASN A 103 -7.92 7.87 -9.10
N ASN A 104 -8.37 8.86 -8.31
CA ASN A 104 -8.66 10.22 -8.80
C ASN A 104 -7.45 11.12 -8.64
N SER A 105 -6.27 10.68 -9.10
CA SER A 105 -5.09 11.54 -9.12
C SER A 105 -5.32 12.64 -10.17
N ILE A 106 -5.77 13.82 -9.69
CA ILE A 106 -5.81 15.06 -10.46
C ILE A 106 -4.34 15.36 -10.82
N LYS A 107 -3.99 15.19 -12.10
CA LYS A 107 -2.71 15.69 -12.60
C LYS A 107 -2.68 17.21 -12.38
N LYS A 108 -1.84 17.67 -11.46
CA LYS A 108 -1.33 19.04 -11.45
C LYS A 108 -0.12 19.10 -12.36
#